data_AF-A0A8S3C2W6-F1
#
_entry.id   AF-A0A8S3C2W6-F1
#
_cell.length_a   1.000
_cell.length_b   1.000
_cell.length_c   1.000
_cell.angle_alpha   90.00
_cell.angle_beta   90.00
_cell.angle_gamma   90.00
#
_symmetry.space_group_name_H-M   'P 1'
#
loop_
_entity.id
_entity.type
_entity.pdbx_description
1 polymer ?
#
loop_
_entity_poly.entity_id
_entity_poly.type
_entity_poly.pdbx_seq_one_letter_code
_entity_poly.pdbx_strand_id
1 'polypeptide(L)'
;MPKGFETIGKECHDCGQNGSQWCSINHGVLLCDECCSVHLSLGRHVSQIKSFKRNYWSPSQLNLINELNSNGANFIWEYSLRDPQNKFPRKKPSAKDPLSTKADFIRTKYQQMAYINRLKDETRETFEDLNLVKKTN
;
A
#
# COMPACT_ATOMS: atom_id res chain seq x y z
N MET A 1 2.03 11.99 20.07
CA MET A 1 2.36 10.72 19.39
C MET A 1 2.59 9.69 20.48
N PRO A 2 2.17 8.42 20.30
CA PRO A 2 2.50 7.37 21.25
C PRO A 2 4.02 7.19 21.34
N LYS A 3 4.55 6.83 22.52
CA LYS A 3 5.97 6.43 22.65
C LYS A 3 6.25 5.27 21.69
N GLY A 4 7.34 5.36 20.92
CA GLY A 4 7.72 4.36 19.91
C GLY A 4 7.40 4.73 18.44
N PHE A 5 6.79 5.89 18.18
CA PHE A 5 6.54 6.41 16.82
C PHE A 5 7.63 7.38 16.31
N GLU A 6 8.65 7.67 17.12
CA GLU A 6 9.64 8.71 16.83
C GLU A 6 10.59 8.34 15.67
N THR A 7 10.67 7.06 15.33
CA THR A 7 11.57 6.50 14.31
C THR A 7 10.93 6.30 12.93
N ILE A 8 9.60 6.41 12.82
CA ILE A 8 8.92 6.19 11.53
C ILE A 8 9.07 7.42 10.63
N GLY A 9 9.51 7.20 9.39
CA GLY A 9 9.50 8.20 8.34
C GLY A 9 8.13 8.87 8.25
N LYS A 10 8.06 10.19 8.43
CA LYS A 10 6.77 10.92 8.52
C LYS A 10 6.15 11.19 7.14
N GLU A 11 6.68 10.58 6.10
CA GLU A 11 6.28 10.84 4.73
C GLU A 11 4.99 10.08 4.36
N CYS A 12 4.05 10.79 3.76
CA CYS A 12 2.84 10.19 3.24
C CYS A 12 3.17 9.26 2.08
N HIS A 13 2.70 8.03 2.19
CA HIS A 13 2.96 6.99 1.23
C HIS A 13 2.27 7.18 -0.11
N ASP A 14 1.39 8.17 -0.28
CA ASP A 14 0.69 8.42 -1.54
C ASP A 14 1.13 9.69 -2.24
N CYS A 15 1.52 10.71 -1.49
CA CYS A 15 1.86 12.02 -2.07
C CYS A 15 3.23 12.57 -1.64
N GLY A 16 3.95 11.90 -0.76
CA GLY A 16 5.24 12.38 -0.27
C GLY A 16 5.16 13.52 0.75
N GLN A 17 3.96 13.89 1.22
CA GLN A 17 3.82 14.95 2.23
C GLN A 17 4.40 14.52 3.59
N ASN A 18 5.27 15.34 4.15
CA ASN A 18 5.80 15.13 5.50
C ASN A 18 4.74 15.36 6.59
N GLY A 19 4.93 14.72 7.74
CA GLY A 19 4.09 14.93 8.93
C GLY A 19 2.81 14.08 8.95
N SER A 20 2.81 12.90 8.32
CA SER A 20 1.69 11.95 8.35
C SER A 20 1.21 11.68 9.77
N GLN A 21 -0.12 11.75 9.97
CA GLN A 21 -0.77 11.55 11.28
C GLN A 21 -1.71 10.35 11.31
N TRP A 22 -1.82 9.66 10.18
CA TRP A 22 -2.75 8.57 9.96
C TRP A 22 -2.02 7.37 9.38
N CYS A 23 -2.63 6.20 9.54
CA CYS A 23 -2.14 4.95 8.99
C CYS A 23 -3.30 4.13 8.46
N SER A 24 -3.13 3.54 7.28
CA SER A 24 -3.95 2.40 6.85
C SER A 24 -3.31 1.13 7.38
N ILE A 25 -3.87 0.54 8.43
CA ILE A 25 -3.22 -0.57 9.17
C ILE A 25 -3.07 -1.80 8.28
N ASN A 26 -4.12 -2.15 7.55
CA ASN A 26 -4.17 -3.33 6.68
C ASN A 26 -3.27 -3.19 5.44
N HIS A 27 -2.74 -2.00 5.17
CA HIS A 27 -1.78 -1.76 4.09
C HIS A 27 -0.38 -1.42 4.59
N GLY A 28 -0.23 -1.15 5.90
CA GLY A 28 1.04 -0.76 6.48
C GLY A 28 1.56 0.62 6.07
N VAL A 29 0.69 1.52 5.58
CA VAL A 29 1.11 2.79 4.96
C VAL A 29 0.69 4.02 5.78
N LEU A 30 1.52 5.07 5.73
CA LEU A 30 1.31 6.32 6.45
C LEU A 30 0.68 7.37 5.56
N LEU A 31 -0.23 8.17 6.11
CA LEU A 31 -1.07 9.07 5.35
C LEU A 31 -1.09 10.48 5.98
N CYS A 32 -1.05 11.50 5.12
CA CYS A 32 -1.41 12.87 5.48
C CYS A 32 -2.94 13.02 5.58
N ASP A 33 -3.42 14.16 6.06
CA ASP A 33 -4.85 14.41 6.26
C ASP A 33 -5.67 14.30 4.96
N GLU A 34 -5.14 14.80 3.85
CA GLU A 34 -5.81 14.76 2.54
C GLU A 34 -5.93 13.33 2.00
N CYS A 35 -4.83 12.57 1.97
CA CYS A 35 -4.84 11.19 1.50
C CYS A 35 -5.66 10.30 2.44
N CYS A 36 -5.61 10.53 3.76
CA CYS A 36 -6.47 9.87 4.73
C CYS A 36 -7.96 10.07 4.39
N SER A 37 -8.35 11.31 4.03
CA SER A 37 -9.73 11.62 3.64
C SER A 37 -10.18 10.82 2.42
N VAL A 38 -9.29 10.62 1.43
CA VAL A 38 -9.56 9.74 0.28
C VAL A 38 -9.68 8.29 0.74
N HIS A 39 -8.76 7.79 1.55
CA HIS A 39 -8.79 6.41 2.05
C HIS A 39 -10.08 6.08 2.80
N LEU A 40 -10.59 7.01 3.62
CA LEU A 40 -11.87 6.87 4.30
C LEU A 40 -13.03 6.69 3.30
N SER A 41 -12.99 7.40 2.16
CA SER A 41 -14.00 7.28 1.10
C SER A 41 -13.99 5.94 0.36
N LEU A 42 -12.88 5.17 0.43
CA LEU A 42 -12.81 3.82 -0.15
C LEU A 42 -13.62 2.79 0.65
N GLY A 43 -13.89 3.09 1.92
CA GLY A 43 -14.59 2.20 2.85
C GLY A 43 -13.66 1.18 3.53
N ARG A 44 -14.11 0.70 4.71
CA ARG A 44 -13.32 -0.14 5.63
C ARG A 44 -12.85 -1.49 5.07
N HIS A 45 -13.51 -1.96 4.01
CA HIS A 45 -13.17 -3.22 3.35
C HIS A 45 -11.92 -3.07 2.47
N VAL A 46 -11.63 -1.85 2.01
CA VAL A 46 -10.41 -1.51 1.28
C VAL A 46 -9.34 -1.01 2.24
N SER A 47 -9.64 0.02 3.04
CA SER A 47 -8.65 0.68 3.90
C SER A 47 -9.15 0.87 5.33
N GLN A 48 -8.34 0.43 6.29
CA GLN A 48 -8.64 0.51 7.72
C GLN A 48 -7.78 1.59 8.37
N ILE A 49 -8.37 2.76 8.63
CA ILE A 49 -7.66 3.95 9.10
C ILE A 49 -7.57 4.02 10.62
N LYS A 50 -6.37 4.36 11.14
CA LYS A 50 -6.15 4.80 12.52
C LYS A 50 -5.34 6.09 12.56
N SER A 51 -5.74 6.99 13.46
CA SER A 51 -4.96 8.15 13.89
C SER A 51 -3.88 7.73 14.88
N PHE A 52 -2.68 8.30 14.76
CA PHE A 52 -1.65 8.11 15.78
C PHE A 52 -1.98 8.81 17.10
N LYS A 53 -2.72 9.91 17.06
CA LYS A 53 -3.03 10.69 18.27
C LYS A 53 -4.32 10.25 18.96
N ARG A 54 -5.31 9.77 18.19
CA ARG A 54 -6.67 9.56 18.68
C ARG A 54 -7.04 8.10 18.91
N ASN A 55 -6.24 7.15 18.43
CA ASN A 55 -6.55 5.73 18.59
C ASN A 55 -5.54 5.04 19.52
N TYR A 56 -6.02 4.02 20.23
CA TYR A 56 -5.16 3.08 20.94
C TYR A 56 -4.37 2.23 19.94
N TRP A 57 -3.09 1.98 20.21
CA TRP A 57 -2.22 1.11 19.42
C TRP A 57 -1.64 0.04 20.32
N SER A 58 -1.83 -1.23 19.96
CA SER A 58 -1.13 -2.30 20.66
C SER A 58 0.35 -2.32 20.27
N PRO A 59 1.26 -2.79 21.14
CA PRO A 59 2.68 -2.91 20.81
C PRO A 59 2.93 -3.71 19.52
N SER A 60 2.18 -4.79 19.28
CA SER A 60 2.30 -5.59 18.06
C SER A 60 1.91 -4.81 16.80
N GLN A 61 0.87 -3.97 16.87
CA GLN A 61 0.49 -3.10 15.75
C GLN A 61 1.59 -2.08 15.46
N LEU A 62 2.16 -1.47 16.51
CA LEU A 62 3.26 -0.52 16.36
C LEU A 62 4.47 -1.17 15.69
N ASN A 63 4.89 -2.34 16.17
CA ASN A 63 6.02 -3.07 15.62
C ASN A 63 5.79 -3.45 14.15
N LEU A 64 4.59 -3.93 13.80
CA LEU A 64 4.26 -4.25 12.41
C LEU A 64 4.39 -3.01 11.50
N ILE A 65 3.82 -1.87 11.91
CA ILE A 65 3.90 -0.64 11.11
C ILE A 65 5.36 -0.15 11.02
N ASN A 66 6.12 -0.19 12.10
CA ASN A 66 7.55 0.16 12.12
C ASN A 66 8.36 -0.69 11.13
N GLU A 67 8.18 -2.00 11.16
CA GLU A 67 8.91 -2.94 10.29
C GLU A 67 8.54 -2.72 8.81
N LEU A 68 7.25 -2.64 8.49
CA LEU A 68 6.81 -2.43 7.12
C LEU A 68 7.32 -1.10 6.55
N ASN A 69 7.32 -0.03 7.35
CA ASN A 69 7.75 1.28 6.88
C ASN A 69 9.28 1.37 6.76
N SER A 70 10.03 0.80 7.71
CA SER A 70 11.50 0.75 7.65
C SER A 70 12.01 -0.05 6.45
N ASN A 71 11.27 -1.08 6.05
CA ASN A 71 11.60 -1.94 4.91
C ASN A 71 10.91 -1.50 3.59
N GLY A 72 10.25 -0.33 3.58
CA GLY A 72 9.65 0.24 2.37
C GLY A 72 8.31 -0.37 1.96
N ALA A 73 7.27 -0.19 2.79
CA ALA A 73 5.91 -0.67 2.55
C ALA A 73 5.37 -0.36 1.13
N ASN A 74 5.77 0.77 0.56
CA ASN A 74 5.38 1.14 -0.81
C ASN A 74 5.93 0.21 -1.89
N PHE A 75 6.98 -0.58 -1.67
CA PHE A 75 7.46 -1.55 -2.65
C PHE A 75 6.40 -2.60 -3.01
N ILE A 76 5.52 -2.94 -2.07
CA ILE A 76 4.39 -3.86 -2.30
C ILE A 76 3.35 -3.19 -3.22
N TRP A 77 2.97 -1.97 -2.89
CA TRP A 77 1.84 -1.27 -3.50
C TRP A 77 2.20 -0.45 -4.74
N GLU A 78 3.49 -0.26 -5.04
CA GLU A 78 3.99 0.56 -6.15
C GLU A 78 4.99 -0.20 -7.02
N TYR A 79 4.98 -1.54 -7.00
CA TYR A 79 5.95 -2.39 -7.68
C TYR A 79 6.16 -1.98 -9.16
N SER A 80 5.08 -1.95 -9.95
CA SER A 80 5.14 -1.61 -11.38
C SER A 80 5.47 -0.14 -11.67
N LEU A 81 5.36 0.75 -10.68
CA LEU A 81 5.80 2.15 -10.82
C LEU A 81 7.31 2.28 -10.73
N ARG A 82 7.97 1.28 -10.15
CA ARG A 82 9.41 1.21 -9.94
C ARG A 82 10.11 0.31 -10.96
N ASP A 83 9.34 -0.38 -11.82
CA ASP A 83 9.87 -1.22 -12.87
C ASP A 83 10.61 -0.37 -13.92
N PRO A 84 11.94 -0.53 -14.07
CA PRO A 84 12.72 0.21 -15.06
C PRO A 84 12.29 -0.06 -16.51
N GLN A 85 11.60 -1.18 -16.78
CA GLN A 85 11.14 -1.55 -18.11
C GLN A 85 9.77 -0.94 -18.45
N ASN A 86 9.11 -0.29 -17.48
CA ASN A 86 7.82 0.35 -17.72
C ASN A 86 8.00 1.59 -18.61
N LYS A 87 7.58 1.46 -19.88
CA LYS A 87 7.68 2.52 -20.90
C LYS A 87 6.76 3.72 -20.62
N PHE A 88 5.73 3.56 -19.78
CA PHE A 88 4.77 4.60 -19.44
C PHE A 88 4.52 4.62 -17.92
N PRO A 89 5.51 5.01 -17.11
CA PRO A 89 5.37 5.01 -15.67
C PRO A 89 4.32 6.06 -15.27
N ARG A 90 3.20 5.62 -14.69
CA ARG A 90 2.29 6.54 -14.02
C ARG A 90 3.04 7.18 -12.87
N LYS A 91 2.96 8.51 -12.76
CA LYS A 91 3.66 9.24 -11.71
C LYS A 91 2.85 9.21 -10.42
N LYS A 92 3.55 8.97 -9.32
CA LYS A 92 3.03 9.22 -7.98
C LYS A 92 2.74 10.71 -7.80
N PRO A 93 1.60 11.09 -7.23
CA PRO A 93 1.31 12.48 -6.88
C PRO A 93 2.36 13.05 -5.92
N SER A 94 2.50 14.37 -5.95
CA SER A 94 3.23 15.16 -4.97
C SER A 94 2.29 15.77 -3.93
N ALA A 95 2.86 16.31 -2.86
CA ALA A 95 2.10 16.98 -1.80
C ALA A 95 1.29 18.18 -2.32
N LYS A 96 1.73 18.81 -3.43
CA LYS A 96 1.10 20.01 -4.00
C LYS A 96 0.03 19.70 -5.05
N ASP A 97 -0.07 18.44 -5.50
CA ASP A 97 -1.06 18.08 -6.50
C ASP A 97 -2.50 18.19 -5.96
N PRO A 98 -3.48 18.48 -6.84
CA PRO A 98 -4.88 18.54 -6.43
C PRO A 98 -5.37 17.26 -5.77
N LEU A 99 -6.36 17.39 -4.87
CA LEU A 99 -6.97 16.24 -4.21
C LEU A 99 -7.55 15.22 -5.19
N SER A 100 -8.08 15.66 -6.34
CA SER A 100 -8.55 14.77 -7.40
C SER A 100 -7.44 13.86 -7.94
N THR A 101 -6.27 14.41 -8.25
CA THR A 101 -5.09 13.65 -8.69
C THR A 101 -4.65 12.63 -7.63
N LYS A 102 -4.62 13.05 -6.36
CA LYS A 102 -4.33 12.15 -5.23
C LYS A 102 -5.38 11.04 -5.15
N ALA A 103 -6.66 11.38 -5.30
CA ALA A 103 -7.77 10.44 -5.18
C ALA A 103 -7.75 9.37 -6.27
N ASP A 104 -7.48 9.75 -7.51
CA ASP A 104 -7.38 8.80 -8.62
C ASP A 104 -6.21 7.84 -8.42
N PHE A 105 -5.05 8.35 -8.02
CA PHE A 105 -3.89 7.51 -7.69
C PHE A 105 -4.20 6.51 -6.57
N ILE A 106 -4.79 6.98 -5.48
CA ILE A 106 -5.13 6.15 -4.31
C ILE A 106 -6.13 5.05 -4.67
N ARG A 107 -7.17 5.35 -5.46
CA ARG A 107 -8.13 4.32 -5.95
C ARG A 107 -7.44 3.29 -6.83
N THR A 108 -6.61 3.73 -7.78
CA THR A 108 -5.86 2.82 -8.64
C THR A 108 -4.88 1.95 -7.85
N LYS A 109 -4.25 2.50 -6.82
CA LYS A 109 -3.29 1.80 -5.96
C LYS A 109 -3.96 0.75 -5.07
N TYR A 110 -4.99 1.11 -4.31
CA TYR A 110 -5.53 0.27 -3.24
C TYR A 110 -6.87 -0.40 -3.54
N GLN A 111 -7.71 0.21 -4.38
CA GLN A 111 -9.00 -0.38 -4.76
C GLN A 111 -8.86 -1.29 -5.98
N GLN A 112 -8.07 -0.87 -6.97
CA GLN A 112 -7.86 -1.65 -8.20
C GLN A 112 -6.65 -2.58 -8.12
N MET A 113 -5.76 -2.39 -7.14
CA MET A 113 -4.50 -3.11 -7.00
C MET A 113 -3.73 -3.12 -8.33
N ALA A 114 -3.67 -1.97 -9.01
CA ALA A 114 -3.14 -1.91 -10.36
C ALA A 114 -1.61 -1.91 -10.40
N TYR A 115 -0.96 -1.54 -9.29
CA TYR A 115 0.48 -1.35 -9.26
C TYR A 115 1.27 -2.47 -8.58
N ILE A 116 0.59 -3.44 -7.96
CA ILE A 116 1.24 -4.57 -7.28
C ILE A 116 1.92 -5.51 -8.28
N ASN A 117 2.88 -6.30 -7.82
CA ASN A 117 3.40 -7.41 -8.61
C ASN A 117 2.31 -8.48 -8.75
N ARG A 118 1.71 -8.58 -9.93
CA ARG A 118 0.91 -9.74 -10.31
C ARG A 118 1.89 -10.76 -10.85
N LEU A 119 2.29 -11.71 -10.02
CA LEU A 119 2.97 -12.92 -10.52
C LEU A 119 2.13 -13.40 -11.71
N LYS A 120 2.73 -13.48 -12.89
CA LYS A 120 2.08 -14.18 -13.99
C LYS A 120 1.83 -15.59 -13.44
N ASP A 121 0.62 -16.10 -13.63
CA ASP A 121 0.26 -17.48 -13.30
C ASP A 121 1.11 -18.45 -14.16
N GLU A 122 2.42 -18.55 -13.89
CA GLU A 122 3.29 -19.60 -14.44
C GLU A 122 3.05 -20.92 -13.71
N THR A 123 2.26 -20.90 -12.63
CA THR A 123 1.82 -22.08 -11.85
C THR A 123 0.34 -22.38 -11.99
N ARG A 124 -0.33 -21.89 -13.04
CA ARG A 124 -1.52 -22.59 -13.53
C ARG A 124 -1.05 -23.85 -14.25
N GLU A 125 -0.52 -24.81 -13.50
CA GLU A 125 -0.65 -26.21 -13.90
C GLU A 125 -2.15 -26.44 -14.06
N THR A 126 -2.58 -26.56 -15.29
CA THR A 126 -3.96 -26.85 -15.59
C THR A 126 -4.24 -28.26 -15.08
N PHE A 127 -5.50 -28.57 -14.72
CA PHE A 127 -5.87 -29.94 -14.34
C PHE A 127 -5.53 -30.98 -15.44
N GLU A 128 -5.26 -30.53 -16.67
CA GLU A 128 -4.75 -31.36 -17.77
C GLU A 128 -3.30 -31.83 -17.52
N ASP A 129 -2.45 -30.99 -16.94
CA ASP A 129 -1.04 -31.33 -16.62
C ASP A 129 -0.96 -32.40 -15.51
N LEU A 130 -1.84 -32.34 -14.50
CA LEU A 130 -1.95 -33.35 -13.44
C LEU A 130 -2.48 -34.70 -13.94
N ASN A 131 -3.24 -34.72 -15.04
CA ASN A 131 -3.77 -35.95 -15.64
C ASN A 131 -2.76 -36.62 -16.60
N LEU A 132 -1.76 -35.88 -17.08
CA LEU A 132 -0.63 -36.44 -17.84
C LEU A 132 0.35 -37.18 -16.92
N VAL A 133 0.62 -36.66 -15.72
CA VAL A 133 1.52 -37.31 -14.75
C VAL A 133 0.94 -38.62 -14.19
N LYS A 134 -0.39 -38.75 -14.12
CA LYS A 134 -1.06 -39.97 -13.65
C LYS A 134 -1.14 -41.10 -14.69
N LYS A 135 -0.76 -40.86 -15.95
CA LYS A 135 -0.74 -41.89 -17.00
C LYS A 135 0.63 -42.55 -17.20
N THR A 136 1.65 -42.10 -16.47
CA THR A 136 3.03 -42.58 -16.61
C THR A 136 3.55 -43.39 -15.41
N ASN A 137 2.67 -43.83 -14.51
CA ASN A 137 2.99 -44.84 -13.47
C ASN A 137 2.07 -46.06 -13.59
#